data_AF-A0A9D1G1U0-F1
#
_entry.id   AF-A0A9D1G1U0-F1
#
_cell.length_a   1.000
_cell.length_b   1.000
_cell.length_c   1.000
_cell.angle_alpha   90.00
_cell.angle_beta   90.00
_cell.angle_gamma   90.00
#
_symmetry.space_group_name_H-M   'P 1'
#
loop_
_entity.id
_entity.type
_entity.pdbx_description
1 polymer ?
#
loop_
_entity_poly.entity_id
_entity_poly.type
_entity_poly.pdbx_seq_one_letter_code
_entity_poly.pdbx_strand_id
1 'polypeptide(L)'
;MKKHKNLPVHLAACLLALLLLIPAPVAGADSIYPKALTTQEYQTLNLFLSNFTEVGVGEISSSSPDQALVDFAHDHMWFNRHSQYEYGEYFDGYNCRVPDTDIQSIIDSYFLDPPQVDLSQTRFAYRDGYYYHAETGGWSSDGFALAASACGLGDGKWLVSFLVFGAGEFWDNSELDLSLAEAIDKYGDPCSQGAAVIYATDLAGRSTYKMVSYTLV
;
A
#
# COMPACT_ATOMS: atom_id res chain seq x y z
N MET A 1 -36.38 21.07 -7.59
CA MET A 1 -35.79 20.36 -8.75
C MET A 1 -34.50 19.68 -8.29
N LYS A 2 -34.50 18.34 -8.22
CA LYS A 2 -33.30 17.56 -7.89
C LYS A 2 -32.29 17.72 -9.03
N LYS A 3 -31.16 18.36 -8.77
CA LYS A 3 -30.01 18.35 -9.69
C LYS A 3 -29.31 17.01 -9.50
N HIS A 4 -29.45 16.11 -10.48
CA HIS A 4 -28.56 14.97 -10.60
C HIS A 4 -27.13 15.53 -10.73
N LYS A 5 -26.32 15.36 -9.68
CA LYS A 5 -24.89 15.64 -9.76
C LYS A 5 -24.30 14.55 -10.64
N ASN A 6 -23.99 14.92 -11.88
CA ASN A 6 -23.24 14.08 -12.79
C ASN A 6 -21.92 13.69 -12.11
N LEU A 7 -21.59 12.39 -12.17
CA LEU A 7 -20.32 11.85 -11.75
C LEU A 7 -19.19 12.65 -12.42
N PRO A 8 -18.14 13.08 -11.69
CA PRO A 8 -17.05 13.86 -12.28
C PRO A 8 -16.41 13.11 -13.45
N VAL A 9 -16.11 13.80 -14.54
CA VAL A 9 -15.55 13.23 -15.77
C VAL A 9 -14.23 12.47 -15.52
N HIS A 10 -13.51 12.78 -14.43
CA HIS A 10 -12.34 12.03 -13.97
C HIS A 10 -12.65 10.66 -13.36
N LEU A 11 -13.80 10.50 -12.68
CA LEU A 11 -14.29 9.20 -12.23
C LEU A 11 -14.65 8.31 -13.42
N ALA A 12 -15.27 8.89 -14.45
CA ALA A 12 -15.57 8.17 -15.68
C ALA A 12 -14.28 7.76 -16.41
N ALA A 13 -13.24 8.60 -16.45
CA ALA A 13 -11.96 8.29 -17.11
C ALA A 13 -11.14 7.21 -16.38
N CYS A 14 -11.17 7.15 -15.05
CA CYS A 14 -10.53 6.07 -14.28
C CYS A 14 -11.31 4.75 -14.40
N LEU A 15 -12.65 4.80 -14.41
CA LEU A 15 -13.49 3.64 -14.72
C LEU A 15 -13.31 3.20 -16.20
N LEU A 16 -13.02 4.13 -17.11
CA LEU A 16 -12.75 3.86 -18.53
C LEU A 16 -11.33 3.29 -18.74
N ALA A 17 -10.34 3.72 -17.96
CA ALA A 17 -9.02 3.08 -17.93
C ALA A 17 -9.10 1.64 -17.39
N LEU A 18 -10.02 1.39 -16.45
CA LEU A 18 -10.40 0.04 -15.99
C LEU A 18 -11.11 -0.79 -17.07
N LEU A 19 -11.79 -0.16 -18.03
CA LEU A 19 -12.54 -0.80 -19.12
C LEU A 19 -11.76 -0.90 -20.46
N LEU A 20 -10.69 -0.13 -20.66
CA LEU A 20 -9.98 -0.01 -21.95
C LEU A 20 -8.64 -0.75 -22.02
N LEU A 21 -8.22 -1.48 -20.98
CA LEU A 21 -6.95 -2.22 -20.97
C LEU A 21 -7.07 -3.73 -21.26
N ILE A 22 -8.11 -4.20 -21.96
CA ILE A 22 -8.06 -5.48 -22.69
C ILE A 22 -8.83 -5.40 -24.02
N PRO A 23 -8.19 -5.65 -25.18
CA PRO A 23 -8.90 -5.88 -26.43
C PRO A 23 -9.64 -7.24 -26.37
N ALA A 24 -10.95 -7.26 -26.59
CA ALA A 24 -11.70 -8.49 -26.81
C ALA A 24 -11.50 -9.04 -28.24
N PRO A 25 -11.80 -10.33 -28.54
CA PRO A 25 -11.73 -11.53 -27.71
C PRO A 25 -10.89 -12.65 -28.40
N VAL A 26 -10.24 -13.51 -27.63
CA VAL A 26 -10.02 -14.91 -28.05
C VAL A 26 -10.40 -15.81 -26.89
N ALA A 27 -11.31 -16.74 -27.16
CA ALA A 27 -11.93 -17.62 -26.19
C ALA A 27 -10.90 -18.47 -25.43
N GLY A 28 -11.05 -18.52 -24.10
CA GLY A 28 -10.31 -19.41 -23.21
C GLY A 28 -9.67 -18.70 -22.00
N ALA A 29 -10.44 -18.02 -21.16
CA ALA A 29 -10.00 -17.57 -19.84
C ALA A 29 -11.23 -17.29 -18.97
N ASP A 30 -11.20 -17.73 -17.71
CA ASP A 30 -12.18 -17.36 -16.70
C ASP A 30 -12.34 -15.83 -16.71
N SER A 31 -13.57 -15.39 -16.88
CA SER A 31 -13.93 -13.98 -17.06
C SER A 31 -13.45 -13.13 -15.88
N ILE A 32 -12.67 -12.08 -16.16
CA ILE A 32 -12.23 -11.07 -15.19
C ILE A 32 -13.44 -10.21 -14.80
N TYR A 33 -14.11 -10.58 -13.72
CA TYR A 33 -15.19 -9.80 -13.10
C TYR A 33 -14.80 -9.39 -11.68
N PRO A 34 -15.28 -8.22 -11.19
CA PRO A 34 -15.12 -7.86 -9.79
C PRO A 34 -15.70 -8.92 -8.87
N LYS A 35 -14.91 -9.37 -7.90
CA LYS A 35 -15.33 -10.26 -6.84
C LYS A 35 -16.09 -9.45 -5.78
N ALA A 36 -17.22 -9.97 -5.33
CA ALA A 36 -17.81 -9.55 -4.06
C ALA A 36 -16.96 -10.11 -2.91
N LEU A 37 -16.25 -9.23 -2.21
CA LEU A 37 -15.42 -9.60 -1.06
C LEU A 37 -16.29 -9.91 0.15
N THR A 38 -15.91 -10.93 0.92
CA THR A 38 -16.43 -11.10 2.28
C THR A 38 -15.89 -10.01 3.19
N THR A 39 -16.51 -9.80 4.36
CA THR A 39 -16.04 -8.82 5.36
C THR A 39 -14.56 -9.05 5.73
N GLN A 40 -14.18 -10.31 6.00
CA GLN A 40 -12.80 -10.64 6.36
C GLN A 40 -11.81 -10.36 5.21
N GLU A 41 -12.17 -10.70 3.97
CA GLU A 41 -11.33 -10.42 2.80
C GLU A 41 -11.16 -8.92 2.58
N TYR A 42 -12.25 -8.16 2.73
CA TYR A 42 -12.24 -6.70 2.62
C TYR A 42 -11.32 -6.05 3.67
N GLN A 43 -11.48 -6.41 4.93
CA GLN A 43 -10.64 -5.92 6.03
C GLN A 43 -9.16 -6.26 5.83
N THR A 44 -8.88 -7.49 5.42
CA THR A 44 -7.52 -7.98 5.19
C THR A 44 -6.86 -7.25 4.03
N LEU A 45 -7.61 -7.03 2.94
CA LEU A 45 -7.14 -6.29 1.78
C LEU A 45 -6.90 -4.81 2.10
N ASN A 46 -7.82 -4.17 2.81
CA ASN A 46 -7.67 -2.79 3.27
C ASN A 46 -6.42 -2.65 4.14
N LEU A 47 -6.23 -3.53 5.13
CA LEU A 47 -5.04 -3.50 5.98
C LEU A 47 -3.75 -3.66 5.18
N PHE A 48 -3.73 -4.58 4.20
CA PHE A 48 -2.56 -4.79 3.37
C PHE A 48 -2.19 -3.52 2.61
N LEU A 49 -3.16 -2.92 1.89
CA LEU A 49 -2.98 -1.70 1.11
C LEU A 49 -2.62 -0.50 2.00
N SER A 50 -3.21 -0.39 3.18
CA SER A 50 -2.95 0.70 4.12
C SER A 50 -1.50 0.75 4.58
N ASN A 51 -0.78 -0.38 4.65
CA ASN A 51 0.66 -0.35 4.97
C ASN A 51 1.48 0.45 3.94
N PHE A 52 1.00 0.58 2.70
CA PHE A 52 1.66 1.33 1.63
C PHE A 52 1.19 2.78 1.59
N THR A 53 -0.11 3.03 1.79
CA THR A 53 -0.64 4.39 1.83
C THR A 53 -0.23 5.15 3.08
N GLU A 54 -0.09 4.48 4.23
CA GLU A 54 0.31 5.11 5.50
C GLU A 54 1.67 5.80 5.38
N VAL A 55 2.60 5.17 4.66
CA VAL A 55 3.97 5.64 4.45
C VAL A 55 4.14 6.47 3.18
N GLY A 56 3.04 6.77 2.47
CA GLY A 56 3.07 7.66 1.31
C GLY A 56 3.88 7.13 0.11
N VAL A 57 3.98 5.81 -0.06
CA VAL A 57 4.74 5.27 -1.19
C VAL A 57 4.08 5.66 -2.50
N GLY A 58 4.86 6.11 -3.49
CA GLY A 58 4.33 6.56 -4.78
C GLY A 58 4.02 5.40 -5.74
N GLU A 59 5.04 4.98 -6.50
CA GLU A 59 4.94 3.87 -7.44
C GLU A 59 5.87 2.72 -7.00
N ILE A 60 5.31 1.51 -6.99
CA ILE A 60 6.09 0.27 -6.96
C ILE A 60 5.83 -0.50 -8.25
N SER A 61 6.89 -0.79 -8.98
CA SER A 61 6.86 -1.66 -10.16
C SER A 61 8.14 -2.50 -10.21
N SER A 62 8.21 -3.45 -11.14
CA SER A 62 9.44 -4.23 -11.36
C SER A 62 10.64 -3.40 -11.83
N SER A 63 10.41 -2.12 -12.19
CA SER A 63 11.43 -1.14 -12.53
C SER A 63 11.75 -0.15 -11.41
N SER A 64 11.08 -0.23 -10.26
CA SER A 64 11.38 0.66 -9.14
C SER A 64 12.83 0.48 -8.69
N PRO A 65 13.53 1.56 -8.31
CA PRO A 65 14.86 1.45 -7.75
C PRO A 65 14.79 0.74 -6.39
N ASP A 66 15.89 0.07 -6.02
CA ASP A 66 16.03 -0.61 -4.73
C ASP A 66 15.70 0.33 -3.56
N GLN A 67 16.09 1.60 -3.69
CA GLN A 67 15.74 2.65 -2.74
C GLN A 67 14.25 2.70 -2.40
N ALA A 68 13.34 2.55 -3.36
CA ALA A 68 11.90 2.64 -3.08
C ALA A 68 11.43 1.51 -2.13
N LEU A 69 12.01 0.32 -2.25
CA LEU A 69 11.68 -0.84 -1.43
C LEU A 69 12.29 -0.72 -0.03
N VAL A 70 13.56 -0.27 0.04
CA VAL A 70 14.27 -0.03 1.30
C VAL A 70 13.59 1.07 2.11
N ASP A 71 13.26 2.18 1.46
CA ASP A 71 12.61 3.32 2.08
C ASP A 71 11.21 2.95 2.58
N PHE A 72 10.40 2.22 1.78
CA PHE A 72 9.12 1.66 2.24
C PHE A 72 9.31 0.79 3.49
N ALA A 73 10.28 -0.12 3.47
CA ALA A 73 10.48 -1.05 4.57
C ALA A 73 10.89 -0.34 5.86
N HIS A 74 11.76 0.67 5.75
CA HIS A 74 12.17 1.50 6.88
C HIS A 74 11.00 2.29 7.46
N ASP A 75 10.20 2.95 6.61
CA ASP A 75 9.03 3.71 7.06
C ASP A 75 7.98 2.78 7.68
N HIS A 76 7.69 1.66 7.04
CA HIS A 76 6.77 0.66 7.58
C HIS A 76 7.22 0.19 8.97
N MET A 77 8.52 -0.06 9.18
CA MET A 77 9.09 -0.36 10.49
C MET A 77 8.87 0.78 11.47
N TRP A 78 9.11 2.02 11.06
CA TRP A 78 8.96 3.19 11.92
C TRP A 78 7.52 3.38 12.42
N PHE A 79 6.53 3.22 11.55
CA PHE A 79 5.11 3.36 11.88
C PHE A 79 4.54 2.16 12.65
N ASN A 80 4.84 0.94 12.20
CA ASN A 80 4.12 -0.26 12.64
C ASN A 80 4.93 -1.15 13.59
N ARG A 81 6.24 -0.94 13.68
CA ARG A 81 7.18 -1.75 14.47
C ARG A 81 8.18 -0.89 15.23
N HIS A 82 7.74 0.30 15.64
CA HIS A 82 8.57 1.31 16.29
C HIS A 82 9.39 0.75 17.47
N SER A 83 8.83 -0.18 18.24
CA SER A 83 9.51 -0.82 19.37
C SER A 83 10.74 -1.66 18.99
N GLN A 84 10.98 -1.93 17.70
CA GLN A 84 12.13 -2.67 17.19
C GLN A 84 13.33 -1.75 16.91
N TYR A 85 13.17 -0.43 16.98
CA TYR A 85 14.28 0.51 16.85
C TYR A 85 15.16 0.50 18.10
N GLU A 86 16.47 0.60 17.88
CA GLU A 86 17.46 0.75 18.94
C GLU A 86 17.80 2.23 19.15
N TYR A 87 17.66 2.71 20.39
CA TYR A 87 17.91 4.10 20.75
C TYR A 87 19.27 4.24 21.45
N GLY A 88 20.02 5.27 21.08
CA GLY A 88 21.35 5.53 21.64
C GLY A 88 21.93 6.87 21.19
N GLU A 89 23.21 7.08 21.48
CA GLU A 89 23.99 8.18 20.91
C GLU A 89 24.90 7.61 19.82
N TYR A 90 24.61 7.93 18.57
CA TYR A 90 25.41 7.50 17.42
C TYR A 90 26.16 8.68 16.79
N PHE A 91 26.76 8.46 15.63
CA PHE A 91 27.48 9.50 14.90
C PHE A 91 26.51 10.56 14.33
N ASP A 92 27.03 11.74 14.03
CA ASP A 92 26.32 12.84 13.35
C ASP A 92 24.96 13.24 13.96
N GLY A 93 24.80 13.03 15.28
CA GLY A 93 23.59 13.38 16.01
C GLY A 93 22.42 12.42 15.80
N TYR A 94 22.64 11.25 15.18
CA TYR A 94 21.64 10.20 15.09
C TYR A 94 21.42 9.53 16.44
N ASN A 95 20.16 9.21 16.73
CA ASN A 95 19.74 8.62 18.00
C ASN A 95 18.86 7.37 17.84
N CYS A 96 18.50 7.01 16.61
CA CYS A 96 17.76 5.80 16.27
C CYS A 96 18.54 4.98 15.25
N ARG A 97 18.48 3.66 15.39
CA ARG A 97 18.94 2.73 14.35
C ARG A 97 18.07 1.49 14.24
N VAL A 98 18.14 0.83 13.09
CA VAL A 98 17.52 -0.47 12.81
C VAL A 98 18.47 -1.33 11.98
N PRO A 99 18.63 -2.64 12.26
CA PRO A 99 19.49 -3.51 11.48
C PRO A 99 18.90 -3.79 10.10
N ASP A 100 19.76 -4.00 9.11
CA ASP A 100 19.35 -4.29 7.75
C ASP A 100 18.65 -5.62 7.55
N THR A 101 18.89 -6.59 8.43
CA THR A 101 18.16 -7.85 8.47
C THR A 101 16.67 -7.65 8.70
N ASP A 102 16.28 -6.65 9.49
CA ASP A 102 14.87 -6.34 9.74
C ASP A 102 14.24 -5.65 8.53
N ILE A 103 14.98 -4.78 7.86
CA ILE A 103 14.57 -4.15 6.60
C ILE A 103 14.37 -5.20 5.50
N GLN A 104 15.33 -6.10 5.30
CA GLN A 104 15.21 -7.19 4.34
C GLN A 104 13.99 -8.07 4.66
N SER A 105 13.76 -8.39 5.93
CA SER A 105 12.60 -9.18 6.38
C SER A 105 11.26 -8.52 5.99
N ILE A 106 11.15 -7.19 6.06
CA ILE A 106 9.96 -6.48 5.57
C ILE A 106 9.83 -6.57 4.07
N ILE A 107 10.92 -6.35 3.32
CA ILE A 107 10.92 -6.45 1.85
C ILE A 107 10.44 -7.84 1.42
N ASP A 108 11.04 -8.89 1.98
CA ASP A 108 10.68 -10.29 1.71
C ASP A 108 9.24 -10.60 2.10
N SER A 109 8.73 -9.95 3.15
CA SER A 109 7.36 -10.14 3.63
C SER A 109 6.32 -9.47 2.73
N TYR A 110 6.63 -8.33 2.11
CA TYR A 110 5.65 -7.50 1.43
C TYR A 110 5.71 -7.55 -0.09
N PHE A 111 6.84 -7.87 -0.71
CA PHE A 111 6.98 -7.86 -2.18
C PHE A 111 7.04 -9.27 -2.76
N LEU A 112 6.44 -9.47 -3.93
CA LEU A 112 6.50 -10.75 -4.65
C LEU A 112 7.83 -10.83 -5.40
N ASP A 113 8.60 -11.88 -5.15
CA ASP A 113 9.87 -12.16 -5.81
C ASP A 113 10.76 -10.91 -5.93
N PRO A 114 11.04 -10.19 -4.81
CA PRO A 114 11.87 -8.99 -4.88
C PRO A 114 13.24 -9.38 -5.46
N PRO A 115 13.83 -8.56 -6.35
CA PRO A 115 15.20 -8.77 -6.77
C PRO A 115 16.14 -8.75 -5.54
N GLN A 116 17.38 -9.18 -5.73
CA GLN A 116 18.41 -8.92 -4.70
C GLN A 116 18.57 -7.40 -4.58
N VAL A 117 17.96 -6.83 -3.53
CA VAL A 117 17.92 -5.39 -3.26
C VAL A 117 19.27 -4.96 -2.71
N ASP A 118 19.89 -3.95 -3.31
CA ASP A 118 21.01 -3.25 -2.71
C ASP A 118 20.51 -2.39 -1.54
N LEU A 119 20.59 -2.95 -0.33
CA LEU A 119 20.16 -2.32 0.92
C LEU A 119 20.89 -1.00 1.24
N SER A 120 22.02 -0.71 0.57
CA SER A 120 22.69 0.58 0.74
C SER A 120 22.02 1.73 -0.03
N GLN A 121 21.13 1.43 -0.98
CA GLN A 121 20.36 2.44 -1.69
C GLN A 121 19.21 2.89 -0.80
N THR A 122 19.39 4.04 -0.16
CA THR A 122 18.38 4.63 0.70
C THR A 122 18.61 6.12 0.88
N ARG A 123 17.58 6.85 1.33
CA ARG A 123 17.74 8.22 1.82
C ARG A 123 18.33 8.31 3.24
N PHE A 124 18.38 7.20 3.97
CA PHE A 124 18.89 7.16 5.35
C PHE A 124 20.41 6.98 5.40
N ALA A 125 21.03 7.30 6.54
CA ALA A 125 22.44 7.00 6.72
C ALA A 125 22.61 5.49 6.94
N TYR A 126 23.32 4.81 6.05
CA TYR A 126 23.56 3.36 6.13
C TYR A 126 25.03 3.06 6.43
N ARG A 127 25.30 2.33 7.51
CA ARG A 127 26.66 2.00 7.95
C ARG A 127 26.66 0.73 8.81
N ASP A 128 27.69 -0.11 8.62
CA ASP A 128 27.96 -1.28 9.48
C ASP A 128 26.75 -2.21 9.68
N GLY A 129 25.87 -2.33 8.66
CA GLY A 129 24.66 -3.16 8.70
C GLY A 129 23.44 -2.51 9.37
N TYR A 130 23.47 -1.20 9.59
CA TYR A 130 22.41 -0.44 10.24
C TYR A 130 22.02 0.80 9.45
N TYR A 131 20.72 1.11 9.49
CA TYR A 131 20.18 2.39 9.08
C TYR A 131 20.10 3.29 10.30
N TYR A 132 20.50 4.54 10.15
CA TYR A 132 20.53 5.55 11.21
C TYR A 132 19.70 6.75 10.79
N HIS A 133 18.97 7.30 11.76
CA HIS A 133 18.33 8.59 11.61
C HIS A 133 18.18 9.28 12.97
N ALA A 134 17.86 10.57 12.92
CA ALA A 134 17.47 11.31 14.10
C ALA A 134 15.95 11.20 14.25
N GLU A 135 15.48 10.88 15.44
CA GLU A 135 14.07 11.05 15.78
C GLU A 135 13.79 12.55 15.90
N THR A 136 13.14 13.11 14.89
CA THR A 136 12.74 14.53 14.87
C THR A 136 11.35 14.76 15.46
N GLY A 137 10.67 13.69 15.91
CA GLY A 137 9.25 13.71 16.25
C GLY A 137 8.35 13.97 15.03
N GLY A 138 7.07 13.58 15.14
CA GLY A 138 6.03 13.96 14.18
C GLY A 138 6.15 13.29 12.81
N TRP A 139 5.61 12.09 12.70
CA TRP A 139 5.23 11.52 11.40
C TRP A 139 3.71 11.48 11.30
N SER A 140 3.19 12.02 10.21
CA SER A 140 1.77 12.02 9.87
C SER A 140 1.54 10.94 8.83
N SER A 141 0.56 10.07 9.08
CA SER A 141 0.15 9.04 8.13
C SER A 141 -0.45 9.70 6.87
N ASP A 142 -0.14 9.17 5.70
CA ASP A 142 -0.76 9.60 4.42
C ASP A 142 -2.15 8.97 4.19
N GLY A 143 -2.62 8.20 5.16
CA GLY A 143 -4.00 7.72 5.27
C GLY A 143 -4.12 6.21 5.08
N PHE A 144 -5.35 5.72 5.23
CA PHE A 144 -5.68 4.31 5.05
C PHE A 144 -6.41 4.08 3.72
N ALA A 145 -6.20 2.90 3.15
CA ALA A 145 -6.83 2.48 1.92
C ALA A 145 -8.16 1.76 2.16
N LEU A 146 -9.16 2.10 1.35
CA LEU A 146 -10.38 1.31 1.19
C LEU A 146 -10.47 0.75 -0.23
N ALA A 147 -10.54 -0.57 -0.34
CA ALA A 147 -10.72 -1.26 -1.60
C ALA A 147 -12.06 -0.89 -2.24
N ALA A 148 -12.03 -0.34 -3.46
CA ALA A 148 -13.21 -0.02 -4.24
C ALA A 148 -13.63 -1.17 -5.17
N SER A 149 -12.67 -1.97 -5.64
CA SER A 149 -12.93 -3.18 -6.43
C SER A 149 -11.74 -4.13 -6.37
N ALA A 150 -12.01 -5.43 -6.51
CA ALA A 150 -10.98 -6.47 -6.62
C ALA A 150 -11.36 -7.44 -7.75
N CYS A 151 -10.47 -7.64 -8.71
CA CYS A 151 -10.68 -8.53 -9.86
C CYS A 151 -9.56 -9.57 -9.91
N GLY A 152 -9.91 -10.85 -9.95
CA GLY A 152 -8.93 -11.92 -10.13
C GLY A 152 -8.32 -11.86 -11.52
N LEU A 153 -6.99 -11.96 -11.62
CA LEU A 153 -6.23 -12.00 -12.88
C LEU A 153 -5.78 -13.42 -13.24
N GLY A 154 -6.05 -14.41 -12.39
CA GLY A 154 -5.47 -15.75 -12.47
C GLY A 154 -4.16 -15.88 -11.69
N ASP A 155 -3.69 -17.12 -11.49
CA ASP A 155 -2.42 -17.44 -10.83
C ASP A 155 -2.19 -16.75 -9.46
N GLY A 156 -3.27 -16.61 -8.68
CA GLY A 156 -3.24 -15.95 -7.37
C GLY A 156 -3.10 -14.43 -7.43
N LYS A 157 -3.11 -13.81 -8.61
CA LYS A 157 -3.02 -12.35 -8.77
C LYS A 157 -4.39 -11.67 -8.78
N TRP A 158 -4.43 -10.47 -8.23
CA TRP A 158 -5.62 -9.62 -8.15
C TRP A 158 -5.29 -8.19 -8.53
N LEU A 159 -6.09 -7.60 -9.41
CA LEU A 159 -6.12 -6.16 -9.65
C LEU A 159 -7.10 -5.52 -8.66
N VAL A 160 -6.62 -4.55 -7.88
CA VAL A 160 -7.40 -3.87 -6.86
C VAL A 160 -7.34 -2.37 -7.08
N SER A 161 -8.49 -1.73 -7.19
CA SER A 161 -8.59 -0.26 -7.15
C SER A 161 -8.98 0.16 -5.73
N PHE A 162 -8.43 1.25 -5.22
CA PHE A 162 -8.71 1.73 -3.87
C PHE A 162 -8.73 3.25 -3.78
N LEU A 163 -9.32 3.74 -2.69
CA LEU A 163 -9.38 5.16 -2.31
C LEU A 163 -8.66 5.34 -0.98
N VAL A 164 -8.06 6.50 -0.77
CA VAL A 164 -7.33 6.82 0.47
C VAL A 164 -8.07 7.89 1.26
N PHE A 165 -8.18 7.69 2.58
CA PHE A 165 -8.86 8.59 3.51
C PHE A 165 -8.00 8.85 4.74
N GLY A 166 -8.30 9.94 5.45
CA GLY A 166 -7.71 10.20 6.77
C GLY A 166 -6.22 10.58 6.75
N ALA A 167 -5.72 11.18 5.66
CA ALA A 167 -4.37 11.73 5.63
C ALA A 167 -4.19 12.77 6.75
N GLY A 168 -3.09 12.67 7.48
CA GLY A 168 -2.79 13.50 8.66
C GLY A 168 -3.51 13.08 9.94
N GLU A 169 -4.45 12.14 9.88
CA GLU A 169 -5.21 11.66 11.04
C GLU A 169 -4.59 10.38 11.60
N PHE A 170 -4.80 10.16 12.90
CA PHE A 170 -4.58 8.84 13.50
C PHE A 170 -5.75 7.93 13.14
N TRP A 171 -5.47 6.74 12.64
CA TRP A 171 -6.44 5.70 12.34
C TRP A 171 -5.98 4.36 12.95
N ASP A 172 -6.92 3.46 13.19
CA ASP A 172 -6.68 2.14 13.75
C ASP A 172 -7.41 1.05 12.93
N ASN A 173 -7.49 -0.16 13.48
CA ASN A 173 -8.10 -1.27 12.76
C ASN A 173 -9.61 -1.12 12.57
N SER A 174 -10.29 -0.21 13.27
CA SER A 174 -11.73 0.03 13.10
C SER A 174 -12.07 0.69 11.76
N GLU A 175 -11.13 1.43 11.17
CA GLU A 175 -11.29 2.05 9.85
C GLU A 175 -11.36 1.01 8.71
N LEU A 176 -10.80 -0.18 8.92
CA LEU A 176 -10.76 -1.26 7.93
C LEU A 176 -12.15 -1.86 7.63
N ASP A 177 -13.11 -1.62 8.52
CA ASP A 177 -14.49 -2.11 8.45
C ASP A 177 -15.42 -1.13 7.73
N LEU A 178 -14.95 0.10 7.50
CA LEU A 178 -15.79 1.16 6.97
C LEU A 178 -16.23 0.85 5.54
N SER A 179 -17.53 1.03 5.30
CA SER A 179 -18.04 1.22 3.96
C SER A 179 -17.59 2.57 3.40
N LEU A 180 -17.62 2.71 2.08
CA LEU A 180 -17.32 3.98 1.41
C LEU A 180 -18.16 5.14 1.95
N ALA A 181 -19.44 4.90 2.25
CA ALA A 181 -20.33 5.93 2.77
C ALA A 181 -19.92 6.40 4.17
N GLU A 182 -19.50 5.48 5.03
CA GLU A 182 -19.06 5.79 6.39
C GLU A 182 -17.70 6.50 6.38
N ALA A 183 -16.78 6.10 5.50
CA ALA A 183 -15.51 6.80 5.35
C ALA A 183 -15.69 8.24 4.82
N ILE A 184 -16.60 8.44 3.87
CA ILE A 184 -16.95 9.79 3.38
C ILE A 184 -17.61 10.63 4.48
N ASP A 185 -18.51 10.05 5.28
CA ASP A 185 -19.14 10.76 6.38
C ASP A 185 -18.12 11.18 7.45
N LYS A 186 -17.15 10.31 7.74
CA LYS A 186 -16.13 10.53 8.77
C LYS A 186 -15.00 11.47 8.33
N TYR A 187 -14.46 11.27 7.12
CA TYR A 187 -13.23 11.95 6.66
C TYR A 187 -13.45 12.91 5.48
N GLY A 188 -14.64 12.91 4.87
CA GLY A 188 -14.91 13.69 3.66
C GLY A 188 -14.48 12.98 2.37
N ASP A 189 -14.20 13.76 1.33
CA ASP A 189 -13.75 13.21 0.05
C ASP A 189 -12.39 12.50 0.20
N PRO A 190 -12.12 11.42 -0.56
CA PRO A 190 -10.83 10.74 -0.52
C PRO A 190 -9.69 11.70 -0.89
N CYS A 191 -8.57 11.62 -0.17
CA CYS A 191 -7.40 12.47 -0.41
C CYS A 191 -6.57 12.01 -1.61
N SER A 192 -6.63 10.73 -1.95
CA SER A 192 -5.94 10.13 -3.10
C SER A 192 -6.66 8.86 -3.55
N GLN A 193 -6.24 8.32 -4.69
CA GLN A 193 -6.75 7.06 -5.21
C GLN A 193 -5.64 6.26 -5.87
N GLY A 194 -5.82 4.95 -5.97
CA GLY A 194 -4.76 4.13 -6.55
C GLY A 194 -5.24 2.78 -7.09
N ALA A 195 -4.28 2.08 -7.67
CA ALA A 195 -4.44 0.72 -8.14
C ALA A 195 -3.22 -0.11 -7.76
N ALA A 196 -3.47 -1.37 -7.39
CA ALA A 196 -2.42 -2.33 -7.08
C ALA A 196 -2.69 -3.65 -7.80
N VAL A 197 -1.62 -4.30 -8.22
CA VAL A 197 -1.63 -5.74 -8.48
C VAL A 197 -1.00 -6.40 -7.27
N ILE A 198 -1.77 -7.29 -6.64
CA ILE A 198 -1.32 -8.08 -5.51
C ILE A 198 -1.34 -9.56 -5.89
N TYR A 199 -0.48 -10.34 -5.25
CA TYR A 199 -0.58 -11.78 -5.22
C TYR A 199 -1.13 -12.19 -3.85
N ALA A 200 -2.14 -13.06 -3.82
CA ALA A 200 -2.67 -13.67 -2.61
C ALA A 200 -3.30 -15.03 -2.94
N THR A 201 -2.85 -16.08 -2.28
CA THR A 201 -3.46 -17.42 -2.40
C THR A 201 -4.75 -17.54 -1.60
N ASP A 202 -4.92 -16.70 -0.58
CA ASP A 202 -6.14 -16.59 0.23
C ASP A 202 -6.36 -15.12 0.61
N LEU A 203 -7.41 -14.49 0.09
CA LEU A 203 -7.72 -13.09 0.39
C LEU A 203 -8.12 -12.87 1.86
N ALA A 204 -8.55 -13.89 2.59
CA ALA A 204 -8.80 -13.79 4.03
C ALA A 204 -7.51 -13.95 4.86
N GLY A 205 -6.44 -14.47 4.26
CA GLY A 205 -5.17 -14.76 4.92
C GLY A 205 -4.10 -13.73 4.62
N ARG A 206 -3.91 -12.76 5.54
CA ARG A 206 -2.91 -11.68 5.42
C ARG A 206 -1.51 -12.16 5.04
N SER A 207 -1.07 -13.30 5.60
CA SER A 207 0.28 -13.84 5.36
C SER A 207 0.52 -14.29 3.92
N THR A 208 -0.52 -14.39 3.10
CA THR A 208 -0.40 -14.81 1.70
C THR A 208 -0.17 -13.63 0.74
N TYR A 209 -0.37 -12.41 1.21
CA TYR A 209 -0.32 -11.22 0.38
C TYR A 209 1.11 -10.84 0.03
N LYS A 210 1.33 -10.49 -1.24
CA LYS A 210 2.54 -9.89 -1.76
C LYS A 210 2.17 -8.80 -2.76
N MET A 211 2.89 -7.69 -2.73
CA MET A 211 2.75 -6.60 -3.69
C MET A 211 3.51 -6.96 -4.96
N VAL A 212 2.83 -6.84 -6.11
CA VAL A 212 3.44 -7.01 -7.44
C VAL A 212 3.69 -5.65 -8.07
N SER A 213 2.70 -4.77 -8.03
CA SER A 213 2.82 -3.39 -8.48
C SER A 213 1.81 -2.50 -7.76
N TYR A 214 2.12 -1.22 -7.61
CA TYR A 214 1.33 -0.25 -6.88
C TYR A 214 1.49 1.13 -7.52
N THR A 215 0.39 1.88 -7.60
CA THR A 215 0.42 3.28 -8.02
C THR A 215 -0.62 4.07 -7.24
N LEU A 216 -0.19 5.22 -6.72
CA LEU A 216 -1.04 6.23 -6.10
C LEU A 216 -1.11 7.49 -7.00
N VAL A 217 -2.29 8.11 -7.09
CA VAL A 217 -2.61 9.27 -7.94
C VAL A 217 -3.40 10.31 -7.16
#